data_AF-A0A5K0V956-F1
#
_entry.id   AF-A0A5K0V956-F1
#
_cell.length_a   1.000
_cell.length_b   1.000
_cell.length_c   1.000
_cell.angle_alpha   90.00
_cell.angle_beta   90.00
_cell.angle_gamma   90.00
#
_symmetry.space_group_name_H-M   'P 1'
#
loop_
_entity.id
_entity.type
_entity.pdbx_description
1 polymer ?
#
loop_
_entity_poly.entity_id
_entity_poly.type
_entity_poly.pdbx_seq_one_letter_code
_entity_poly.pdbx_strand_id
1 'polypeptide(L)' 'YMPGGNLYDLVHKQNRVLELPKLLKFAIDVSKGMEYLHQNNIIHRDLKTANLLIDNGN' A
#
# COMPACT_ATOMS: atom_id res chain seq x y z
N TYR A 1 -9.76 -0.83 11.10
CA TYR A 1 -8.86 -1.99 11.24
C TYR A 1 -8.85 -2.72 9.90
N MET A 2 -7.67 -3.00 9.32
CA MET A 2 -7.55 -3.84 8.13
C MET A 2 -6.79 -5.13 8.48
N PRO A 3 -7.37 -6.31 8.23
CA PRO A 3 -6.83 -7.59 8.72
C PRO A 3 -5.55 -8.04 8.00
N GLY A 4 -5.23 -7.50 6.83
CA GLY A 4 -4.05 -7.86 6.05
C GLY A 4 -2.73 -7.24 6.52
N GLY A 5 -2.77 -6.39 7.56
CA GLY A 5 -1.59 -5.72 8.10
C GLY A 5 -1.06 -4.62 7.17
N ASN A 6 0.26 -4.39 7.17
CA ASN A 6 0.91 -3.38 6.34
C ASN A 6 1.79 -3.99 5.23
N LEU A 7 2.04 -3.21 4.18
CA LEU A 7 2.82 -3.64 3.02
C LEU A 7 4.29 -3.94 3.35
N TYR A 8 4.86 -3.28 4.36
CA TYR A 8 6.22 -3.58 4.80
C TYR A 8 6.36 -5.04 5.25
N ASP A 9 5.44 -5.51 6.10
CA ASP A 9 5.44 -6.88 6.60
C ASP A 9 5.16 -7.90 5.50
N LEU A 10 4.28 -7.58 4.54
CA LEU A 10 4.01 -8.45 3.39
C LEU A 10 5.28 -8.67 2.54
N VAL A 11 6.03 -7.60 2.25
CA VAL A 11 7.21 -7.67 1.37
C VAL A 11 8.43 -8.25 2.09
N HIS A 12 8.63 -7.97 3.38
CA HIS A 12 9.88 -8.29 4.07
C HIS A 12 9.79 -9.46 5.04
N LYS A 13 8.63 -9.75 5.63
CA LYS A 13 8.51 -10.75 6.72
C LYS A 13 7.85 -12.05 6.31
N GLN A 14 7.01 -12.05 5.28
CA GLN A 14 6.25 -13.25 4.91
C GLN A 14 7.02 -14.23 4.00
N ASN A 15 8.28 -13.92 3.64
CA ASN A 15 9.09 -14.70 2.68
C ASN A 15 8.32 -15.03 1.38
N ARG A 16 7.34 -14.19 1.04
CA ARG A 16 6.48 -14.33 -0.12
C ARG A 16 7.11 -13.55 -1.25
N VAL A 17 7.42 -14.24 -2.34
CA VAL A 17 7.73 -13.57 -3.59
C VAL A 17 6.45 -12.88 -4.06
N LEU A 18 6.52 -11.54 -4.15
CA LEU A 18 5.44 -10.74 -4.69
C LEU A 18 5.58 -10.74 -6.22
N GLU A 19 4.70 -11.48 -6.88
CA GLU A 19 4.62 -11.48 -8.33
C GLU A 19 4.42 -10.06 -8.86
N LEU A 20 5.10 -9.73 -9.96
CA LEU A 20 5.10 -8.38 -10.54
C LEU A 20 3.68 -7.80 -10.75
N PRO A 21 2.67 -8.56 -11.24
CA PRO A 21 1.31 -8.04 -11.37
C PRO A 21 0.70 -7.56 -10.04
N LYS A 22 1.00 -8.25 -8.93
CA LYS A 22 0.48 -7.87 -7.61
C LYS A 22 1.20 -6.64 -7.06
N LEU A 23 2.51 -6.54 -7.30
CA LEU A 23 3.27 -5.33 -6.96
C LEU A 23 2.76 -4.10 -7.73
N LEU A 24 2.49 -4.26 -9.03
CA LEU A 24 1.91 -3.19 -9.86
C LEU A 24 0.53 -2.78 -9.37
N LYS A 25 -0.32 -3.73 -8.97
CA LYS A 25 -1.63 -3.42 -8.36
C LYS A 25 -1.48 -2.54 -7.12
N PHE A 26 -0.58 -2.90 -6.20
CA PHE A 26 -0.31 -2.06 -5.02
C PHE A 26 0.21 -0.67 -5.39
N ALA A 27 1.14 -0.57 -6.33
CA ALA A 27 1.67 0.72 -6.76
C ALA A 27 0.58 1.63 -7.35
N ILE A 28 -0.31 1.06 -8.18
CA ILE A 28 -1.46 1.78 -8.75
C ILE A 28 -2.41 2.24 -7.65
N ASP A 29 -2.78 1.36 -6.72
CA ASP A 29 -3.73 1.68 -5.64
C ASP A 29 -3.18 2.78 -4.71
N VAL A 30 -1.89 2.70 -4.35
CA VAL A 30 -1.20 3.74 -3.56
C VAL A 30 -1.18 5.06 -4.33
N SER A 31 -0.90 5.03 -5.64
CA SER A 31 -0.84 6.23 -6.47
C SER A 31 -2.20 6.91 -6.57
N LYS A 32 -3.29 6.14 -6.73
CA LYS A 32 -4.67 6.67 -6.71
C LYS A 32 -5.04 7.29 -5.36
N GLY A 33 -4.65 6.64 -4.25
CA GLY A 33 -4.87 7.19 -2.91
C GLY A 33 -4.13 8.52 -2.70
N MET A 34 -2.89 8.61 -3.16
CA MET A 34 -2.10 9.84 -3.08
C MET A 34 -2.62 10.94 -4.01
N GLU A 35 -3.07 10.60 -5.22
CA GLU A 35 -3.75 11.53 -6.12
C GLU A 35 -4.98 12.14 -5.45
N TYR A 36 -5.83 11.31 -4.83
CA TYR A 36 -6.99 11.77 -4.08
C TYR A 36 -6.61 12.73 -2.94
N LEU A 37 -5.59 12.41 -2.13
CA LEU A 37 -5.13 13.31 -1.07
C LEU A 37 -4.67 14.66 -1.63
N HIS A 38 -3.87 14.64 -2.70
CA HIS A 38 -3.35 15.86 -3.32
C HIS A 38 -4.46 16.72 -3.95
N GLN A 39 -5.47 16.12 -4.58
CA GLN A 39 -6.66 16.83 -5.07
C GLN A 39 -7.42 17.55 -3.95
N ASN A 40 -7.31 17.06 -2.71
CA ASN A 40 -7.92 17.65 -1.52
C ASN A 40 -6.94 18.55 -0.73
N ASN A 41 -5.80 18.93 -1.32
CA ASN A 41 -4.75 19.73 -0.67
C ASN A 41 -4.18 19.11 0.61
N ILE A 42 -4.20 17.78 0.74
CA ILE A 42 -3.67 17.04 1.88
C ILE A 42 -2.27 16.51 1.54
N ILE A 43 -1.28 16.86 2.36
CA ILE A 43 0.07 16.32 2.28
C ILE A 43 0.21 15.18 3.29
N HIS A 44 0.46 13.95 2.83
CA HIS A 44 0.60 12.79 3.71
C HIS A 44 1.79 12.89 4.68
N ARG A 45 2.92 13.47 4.25
CA ARG A 45 4.20 13.67 4.98
C ARG A 45 4.96 12.43 5.45
N ASP A 46 4.30 11.27 5.59
CA ASP A 46 4.96 10.02 6.04
C ASP A 46 4.61 8.81 5.14
N LEU A 47 4.70 8.99 3.81
CA LEU A 47 4.36 7.94 2.85
C LEU A 47 5.48 6.88 2.82
N LYS A 48 5.18 5.69 3.34
CA LYS A 48 6.09 4.54 3.40
C LYS A 48 5.30 3.24 3.51
N THR A 49 5.90 2.11 3.14
CA THR A 49 5.24 0.79 3.14
C THR A 49 4.68 0.35 4.49
N ALA A 50 5.24 0.83 5.60
CA ALA A 50 4.72 0.55 6.95
C ALA A 50 3.38 1.25 7.24
N ASN A 51 3.05 2.33 6.52
CA ASN A 51 1.79 3.09 6.65
C ASN A 51 0.77 2.72 5.57
N LEU A 52 1.07 1.76 4.71
CA LEU A 52 0.16 1.27 3.67
C LEU A 52 -0.53 0.00 4.18
N LEU A 53 -1.80 0.12 4.56
CA LEU A 53 -2.60 -0.99 5.09
C LEU A 53 -3.21 -1.82 3.96
N ILE A 54 -3.30 -3.14 4.18
CA ILE A 54 -3.80 -4.12 3.21
C ILE A 54 -5.09 -4.73 3.73
N ASP A 55 -6.08 -4.84 2.85
CA ASP A 55 -7.28 -5.63 3.08
C ASP A 55 -7.14 -7.03 2.47
N ASN A 56 -7.83 -8.02 3.04
CA ASN A 56 -7.78 -9.42 2.59
C ASN A 56 -8.52 -9.65 1.24
N GLY A 57 -9.21 -8.64 0.72
CA GLY A 57 -10.01 -8.71 -0.51
C GLY A 57 -9.28 -8.34 -1.81
N ASN A 58 -7.96 -8.17 -1.81
CA ASN A 58 -7.18 -7.67 -2.95
C ASN A 58 -6.10 -8.63 -3.50
#